data_AF-A0A931B7N0-F1
#
_entry.id   AF-A0A931B7N0-F1
#
_cell.length_a   1.000
_cell.length_b   1.000
_cell.length_c   1.000
_cell.angle_alpha   90.00
_cell.angle_beta   90.00
_cell.angle_gamma   90.00
#
_symmetry.space_group_name_H-M   'P 1'
#
loop_
_entity.id
_entity.type
_entity.pdbx_description
1 polymer ?
#
loop_
_entity_poly.entity_id
_entity_poly.type
_entity_poly.pdbx_seq_one_letter_code
_entity_poly.pdbx_strand_id
1 'polypeptide(L)' 'MDGYVSTGAGWFTLSLVNAGLAQAKNRSGLTWFIVSLFLGPLATFFIVAWRAVERDEGR' A
#
# COMPACT_ATOMS: atom_id res chain seq x y z
N MET A 1 29.06 -12.50 -5.89
CA MET A 1 28.18 -11.33 -5.70
C MET A 1 26.80 -11.90 -5.47
N ASP A 2 26.40 -12.05 -4.22
CA ASP A 2 25.09 -12.65 -3.92
C ASP A 2 24.05 -11.53 -4.04
N GLY A 3 23.57 -11.31 -5.27
CA GLY A 3 22.65 -10.25 -5.67
C GLY A 3 21.22 -10.40 -5.14
N TYR A 4 21.08 -10.75 -3.86
CA TYR A 4 19.79 -10.90 -3.21
C TYR A 4 19.31 -9.57 -2.65
N VAL A 5 18.09 -9.20 -3.02
CA VAL A 5 17.37 -8.12 -2.36
C VAL A 5 17.04 -8.60 -0.95
N SER A 6 17.53 -7.90 0.06
CA SER A 6 17.18 -8.18 1.45
C SER A 6 15.65 -8.18 1.62
N THR A 7 15.13 -9.15 2.37
CA THR A 7 13.70 -9.25 2.67
C THR A 7 13.13 -7.93 3.20
N GLY A 8 13.89 -7.20 4.01
CA GLY A 8 13.49 -5.88 4.53
C GLY A 8 13.41 -4.80 3.45
N ALA A 9 14.37 -4.77 2.53
CA ALA A 9 14.34 -3.84 1.39
C ALA A 9 13.17 -4.15 0.45
N GLY A 10 12.94 -5.44 0.15
CA GLY A 10 11.79 -5.88 -0.64
C GLY A 10 10.45 -5.51 0.01
N TRP A 11 10.33 -5.68 1.32
CA TRP A 11 9.13 -5.33 2.08
C TRP A 11 8.87 -3.82 2.13
N PHE A 12 9.93 -3.02 2.30
CA PHE A 12 9.85 -1.55 2.25
C PHE A 12 9.43 -1.06 0.87
N THR A 13 10.05 -1.58 -0.20
CA THR A 13 9.67 -1.27 -1.58
C THR A 13 8.21 -1.64 -1.86
N LEU A 14 7.77 -2.83 -1.44
CA LEU A 14 6.36 -3.24 -1.58
C LEU A 14 5.41 -2.27 -0.86
N SER A 15 5.79 -1.82 0.34
CA SER A 15 4.99 -0.88 1.12
C SER A 15 4.85 0.47 0.42
N LEU A 16 5.91 0.97 -0.23
CA LEU A 16 5.87 2.19 -1.05
C LEU A 16 4.98 2.01 -2.30
N VAL A 17 5.06 0.87 -2.98
CA VAL A 17 4.22 0.57 -4.15
C VAL A 17 2.74 0.55 -3.75
N ASN A 18 2.40 -0.08 -2.64
CA ASN A 18 1.03 -0.10 -2.10
C ASN A 18 0.52 1.30 -1.73
N ALA A 19 1.39 2.17 -1.19
CA ALA A 19 1.06 3.56 -0.92
C ALA A 19 0.72 4.34 -2.20
N GLY A 20 1.47 4.11 -3.29
CA GLY A 20 1.20 4.69 -4.60
C GLY A 20 -0.11 4.16 -5.21
N LEU A 21 -0.35 2.86 -5.11
CA LEU A 21 -1.59 2.23 -5.59
C LEU A 21 -2.83 2.77 -4.84
N ALA A 22 -2.72 3.02 -3.54
CA ALA A 22 -3.78 3.64 -2.77
C ALA A 22 -4.04 5.09 -3.19
N GLN A 23 -2.99 5.88 -3.46
CA GLN A 23 -3.13 7.25 -3.96
C GLN A 23 -3.82 7.31 -5.32
N ALA A 24 -3.50 6.38 -6.23
CA ALA A 24 -4.17 6.26 -7.53
C ALA A 24 -5.68 5.99 -7.41
N LYS A 25 -6.14 5.47 -6.26
CA LYS A 25 -7.56 5.26 -5.92
C LYS A 25 -8.13 6.36 -5.01
N ASN A 26 -7.51 7.54 -4.97
CA ASN A 26 -7.92 8.68 -4.16
C ASN A 26 -7.97 8.38 -2.64
N ARG A 27 -7.15 7.45 -2.14
CA ARG A 27 -7.01 7.15 -0.71
C ARG A 27 -5.70 7.71 -0.15
N SER A 28 -5.63 7.86 1.18
CA SER A 28 -4.40 8.29 1.88
C SER A 28 -3.24 7.30 1.66
N GLY A 29 -2.25 7.70 0.87
CA GLY A 29 -1.06 6.88 0.60
C GLY A 29 -0.26 6.56 1.86
N LEU A 30 -0.11 7.54 2.77
CA LEU A 30 0.65 7.35 4.01
C LEU A 30 -0.01 6.33 4.95
N THR A 31 -1.33 6.34 5.05
CA THR A 31 -2.06 5.33 5.83
C THR A 31 -1.81 3.94 5.25
N TRP A 32 -1.90 3.79 3.92
CA TRP A 32 -1.68 2.50 3.26
C TRP A 32 -0.22 2.06 3.23
N PHE A 33 0.74 3.00 3.28
CA PHE A 33 2.16 2.72 3.50
C PHE A 33 2.38 2.05 4.87
N ILE A 34 1.88 2.69 5.94
CA ILE A 34 2.02 2.19 7.31
C ILE A 34 1.32 0.84 7.45
N VAL A 35 0.09 0.72 6.93
CA VAL A 35 -0.66 -0.54 6.89
C VAL A 35 0.14 -1.63 6.18
N SER A 36 0.75 -1.33 5.03
CA SER A 36 1.59 -2.29 4.29
C SER A 36 2.87 -2.67 5.01
N LEU A 37 3.43 -1.78 5.84
CA LEU A 37 4.63 -2.09 6.62
C LEU A 37 4.35 -3.22 7.62
N PHE A 38 3.14 -3.26 8.19
CA PHE A 38 2.71 -4.30 9.14
C PHE A 38 2.06 -5.53 8.47
N LEU A 39 1.26 -5.33 7.43
CA LEU A 39 0.47 -6.39 6.78
C LEU A 39 1.12 -6.95 5.50
N GLY A 40 2.11 -6.26 4.95
CA GLY A 40 2.83 -6.66 3.74
C GLY A 40 1.91 -6.84 2.52
N PRO A 41 2.01 -7.97 1.80
CA PRO A 41 1.19 -8.26 0.63
C PRO A 41 -0.32 -8.27 0.89
N LEU A 42 -0.75 -8.53 2.14
CA LEU A 42 -2.17 -8.51 2.50
C LEU A 42 -2.76 -7.11 2.33
N ALA A 43 -1.96 -6.06 2.55
CA ALA A 43 -2.40 -4.69 2.28
C ALA A 43 -2.71 -4.47 0.79
N THR A 44 -1.95 -5.10 -0.13
CA THR A 44 -2.23 -5.06 -1.58
C THR A 44 -3.61 -5.66 -1.87
N PHE A 45 -3.93 -6.79 -1.26
CA PHE A 45 -5.24 -7.43 -1.42
C PHE A 45 -6.37 -6.49 -0.98
N PHE A 46 -6.26 -5.84 0.17
CA PHE A 46 -7.26 -4.87 0.63
C PHE A 46 -7.35 -3.60 -0.23
N ILE A 47 -6.23 -3.12 -0.81
CA ILE A 47 -6.23 -1.98 -1.73
C ILE A 47 -6.98 -2.32 -3.02
N VAL A 48 -6.76 -3.52 -3.56
CA VAL A 48 -7.32 -3.96 -4.84
C VAL A 48 -8.77 -4.42 -4.68
N ALA A 49 -9.03 -5.36 -3.77
CA ALA A 49 -10.35 -5.99 -3.61
C ALA A 49 -11.40 -5.03 -3.03
N TRP A 50 -11.00 -4.12 -2.12
CA TRP A 50 -11.94 -3.19 -1.50
C TRP A 50 -12.10 -1.92 -2.35
N ARG A 51 -13.33 -1.50 -2.64
CA ARG A 51 -13.64 -0.19 -3.26
C ARG A 51 -13.31 0.93 -2.29
N ALA A 52 -12.78 2.06 -2.77
CA ALA A 52 -12.57 3.20 -1.89
C ALA A 52 -13.91 3.61 -1.31
N VAL A 53 -13.97 3.72 0.02
CA VAL A 53 -15.12 4.38 0.65
C VAL A 53 -15.08 5.79 0.10
N GLU A 54 -16.04 6.11 -0.77
CA GLU A 54 -16.30 7.48 -1.17
C GLU A 54 -16.57 8.24 0.12
N ARG A 55 -15.73 9.24 0.39
CA ARG A 55 -16.17 10.26 1.33
C ARG A 55 -17.29 10.97 0.61
N ASP A 56 -18.51 10.77 1.11
CA ASP A 56 -19.65 11.62 0.81
C ASP A 56 -19.27 13.01 1.32
N GLU A 57 -18.55 13.74 0.47
CA GLU A 57 -18.26 15.15 0.66
C GLU A 57 -19.57 15.85 0.37
N GLY A 58 -20.45 15.89 1.37
CA GLY A 58 -21.72 16.61 1.32
C GLY A 58 -21.49 18.07 0.93
N ARG A 59 -21.56 18.32 -0.38
CA ARG A 59 -21.64 19.63 -1.03
C ARG A 59 -22.71 19.57 -2.10
#